data_AF-A0A7J7SUP0-F1
#
_entry.id   AF-A0A7J7SUP0-F1
#
_cell.length_a   1.000
_cell.length_b   1.000
_cell.length_c   1.000
_cell.angle_alpha   90.00
_cell.angle_beta   90.00
_cell.angle_gamma   90.00
#
_symmetry.space_group_name_H-M   'P 1'
#
loop_
_entity.id
_entity.type
_entity.pdbx_description
1 polymer ?
#
loop_
_entity_poly.entity_id
_entity_poly.type
_entity_poly.pdbx_seq_one_letter_code
_entity_poly.pdbx_strand_id
1 'polypeptide(L)'
;MQNLTKIGLGVKQLSLCDKSWEKNFDEFSKHLKGLVNLYNLPGDNKLKTKMYLALQSLEQDLSKMAVMYWKATNAGPLDKILHGSVGYLTPRSGGHLMNLKYYASPSDLLDDKTTSPIILHENNVPRSLGMNASVTIEGTSAMYKLPIAPLIMGSHPVDNKWTPSFSAITSANSVDLPACFFLKFPQPIPVSRAFVQKLQNCTGIPLFETQPTYIPLYELITQFELSKDPDPIPLKHNMRFYAALPGQQHCYFLNKDAPLPDGRSLQGTLVSKITFQHPGRVPLILNLIRHQVAYNTLIGSCVKRTILKEDSPGLLQFEVCPLSESRFSVSFQHPVNDSLVCVVMDVQDSTHVSCKLYKGLSDALICTDDFIAKVVQRCMSIPVTMRAIRRKAETIQADTPALSLIAETVEDMVKKNLPPASSPGERGVYHWLESDPSSSHAATCLFDGRQHQESPDAHEPS
;
A
#
# COMPACT_ATOMS: atom_id res chain seq x y z
N MET A 1 1.28 -32.88 -34.28
CA MET A 1 0.29 -32.12 -35.09
C MET A 1 -1.09 -32.76 -35.13
N GLN A 2 -1.26 -34.04 -35.52
CA GLN A 2 -2.59 -34.64 -35.76
C GLN A 2 -3.59 -34.66 -34.57
N ASN A 3 -3.14 -34.56 -33.32
CA ASN A 3 -4.05 -34.49 -32.15
C ASN A 3 -4.59 -33.07 -31.85
N LEU A 4 -4.05 -32.01 -32.45
CA LEU A 4 -4.50 -30.62 -32.21
C LEU A 4 -5.76 -30.26 -33.01
N THR A 5 -5.98 -30.91 -34.15
CA THR A 5 -7.13 -30.63 -35.05
C THR A 5 -8.47 -31.06 -34.48
N LYS A 6 -8.50 -31.94 -33.47
CA LYS A 6 -9.74 -32.43 -32.82
C LYS A 6 -10.35 -31.48 -31.77
N ILE A 7 -9.66 -30.40 -31.41
CA ILE A 7 -10.06 -29.51 -30.29
C ILE A 7 -10.77 -28.22 -30.78
N GLY A 8 -10.96 -28.05 -32.09
CA GLY A 8 -11.67 -26.88 -32.63
C GLY A 8 -10.92 -25.56 -32.45
N LEU A 9 -9.58 -25.61 -32.44
CA LEU A 9 -8.74 -24.41 -32.45
C LEU A 9 -9.00 -23.60 -33.73
N GLY A 10 -9.55 -22.40 -33.57
CA GLY A 10 -9.80 -21.50 -34.69
C GLY A 10 -8.48 -21.05 -35.34
N VAL A 11 -8.49 -20.83 -36.65
CA VAL A 11 -7.30 -20.52 -37.48
C VAL A 11 -6.45 -19.36 -36.94
N LYS A 12 -7.04 -18.42 -36.18
CA LYS A 12 -6.33 -17.31 -35.50
C LYS A 12 -5.46 -17.72 -34.30
N GLN A 13 -5.67 -18.89 -33.68
CA GLN A 13 -4.82 -19.36 -32.57
C GLN A 13 -3.54 -20.06 -33.08
N LEU A 14 -3.58 -20.66 -34.27
CA LEU A 14 -2.43 -21.36 -34.86
C LEU A 14 -1.36 -20.36 -35.37
N SER A 15 -1.76 -19.25 -35.99
CA SER A 15 -0.81 -18.25 -36.52
C SER A 15 -0.04 -17.45 -35.45
N LEU A 16 -0.47 -17.51 -34.19
CA LEU A 16 0.27 -16.98 -33.03
C LEU A 16 1.33 -17.96 -32.51
N CYS A 17 1.16 -19.28 -32.75
CA CYS A 17 2.16 -20.27 -32.36
C CYS A 17 3.43 -20.14 -33.21
N ASP A 18 3.30 -20.06 -34.54
CA ASP A 18 4.46 -20.05 -35.45
C ASP A 18 5.39 -18.85 -35.22
N LYS A 19 4.85 -17.66 -34.89
CA LYS A 19 5.66 -16.46 -34.60
C LYS A 19 6.42 -16.49 -33.26
N SER A 20 6.15 -17.45 -32.37
CA SER A 20 6.73 -17.49 -31.02
C SER A 20 7.94 -18.43 -30.86
N TRP A 21 8.21 -19.31 -31.83
CA TRP A 21 9.23 -20.36 -31.70
C TRP A 21 10.66 -19.82 -31.65
N GLU A 22 10.95 -18.71 -32.33
CA GLU A 22 12.33 -18.33 -32.63
C GLU A 22 13.06 -17.57 -31.52
N LYS A 23 12.37 -17.03 -30.49
CA LYS A 23 13.01 -16.11 -29.52
C LYS A 23 12.63 -16.22 -28.04
N ASN A 24 11.64 -17.03 -27.61
CA ASN A 24 11.27 -17.04 -26.18
C ASN A 24 10.63 -18.37 -25.70
N PHE A 25 11.44 -19.43 -25.56
CA PHE A 25 10.97 -20.75 -25.12
C PHE A 25 10.31 -20.74 -23.73
N ASP A 26 10.78 -19.90 -22.81
CA ASP A 26 10.17 -19.74 -21.48
C ASP A 26 8.77 -19.12 -21.53
N GLU A 27 8.54 -18.19 -22.45
CA GLU A 27 7.20 -17.60 -22.64
C GLU A 27 6.24 -18.61 -23.27
N PHE A 28 6.72 -19.39 -24.25
CA PHE A 28 5.95 -20.51 -24.81
C PHE A 28 5.63 -21.58 -23.76
N SER A 29 6.59 -21.95 -22.90
CA SER A 29 6.40 -22.90 -21.80
C SER A 29 5.36 -22.41 -20.78
N LYS A 30 5.42 -21.12 -20.41
CA LYS A 30 4.39 -20.46 -19.57
C LYS A 30 3.01 -20.49 -20.26
N HIS A 31 2.95 -20.21 -21.55
CA HIS A 31 1.74 -20.24 -22.34
C HIS A 31 1.10 -21.64 -22.40
N LEU A 32 1.91 -22.68 -22.66
CA LEU A 32 1.44 -24.06 -22.73
C LEU A 32 0.96 -24.55 -21.35
N LYS A 33 1.69 -24.26 -20.27
CA LYS A 33 1.24 -24.55 -18.89
C LYS A 33 -0.07 -23.83 -18.55
N GLY A 34 -0.22 -22.56 -18.94
CA GLY A 34 -1.44 -21.78 -18.73
C GLY A 34 -2.65 -22.37 -19.46
N LEU A 35 -2.48 -22.80 -20.72
CA LEU A 35 -3.52 -23.52 -21.48
C LEU A 35 -3.89 -24.85 -20.81
N VAL A 36 -2.91 -25.67 -20.44
CA VAL A 36 -3.16 -26.96 -19.77
C VAL A 36 -3.96 -26.77 -18.48
N ASN A 37 -3.60 -25.78 -17.65
CA ASN A 37 -4.31 -25.47 -16.42
C ASN A 37 -5.77 -25.03 -16.66
N LEU A 38 -6.03 -24.27 -17.73
CA LEU A 38 -7.39 -23.82 -18.08
C LEU A 38 -8.31 -24.99 -18.50
N TYR A 39 -7.77 -26.06 -19.09
CA TYR A 39 -8.53 -27.25 -19.48
C TYR A 39 -8.56 -28.35 -18.39
N ASN A 40 -7.66 -28.30 -17.42
CA ASN A 40 -7.59 -29.22 -16.27
C ASN A 40 -8.58 -28.87 -15.15
N LEU A 41 -9.76 -28.36 -15.51
CA LEU A 41 -10.88 -28.18 -14.58
C LEU A 41 -11.52 -29.54 -14.24
N PRO A 42 -12.06 -29.72 -13.02
CA PRO A 42 -12.73 -30.95 -12.63
C PRO A 42 -14.07 -31.15 -13.36
N GLY A 43 -14.48 -32.41 -13.54
CA GLY A 43 -15.79 -32.81 -14.04
C GLY A 43 -15.90 -32.99 -15.57
N ASP A 44 -17.14 -33.14 -16.04
CA ASP A 44 -17.47 -33.53 -17.41
C ASP A 44 -17.37 -32.36 -18.41
N ASN A 45 -17.44 -32.66 -19.71
CA ASN A 45 -17.34 -31.63 -20.75
C ASN A 45 -18.43 -30.55 -20.63
N LYS A 46 -19.65 -30.90 -20.16
CA LYS A 46 -20.73 -29.93 -19.97
C LYS A 46 -20.41 -28.94 -18.85
N LEU A 47 -19.88 -29.43 -17.72
CA LEU A 47 -19.45 -28.58 -16.61
C LEU A 47 -18.30 -27.67 -17.05
N LYS A 48 -17.29 -28.20 -17.77
CA LYS A 48 -16.18 -27.41 -18.30
C LYS A 48 -16.67 -26.28 -19.22
N THR A 49 -17.63 -26.54 -20.10
CA THR A 49 -18.24 -25.50 -20.95
C THR A 49 -18.92 -24.41 -20.12
N LYS A 50 -19.70 -24.76 -19.08
CA LYS A 50 -20.35 -23.78 -18.20
C LYS A 50 -19.34 -22.94 -17.41
N MET A 51 -18.28 -23.55 -16.88
CA MET A 51 -17.20 -22.85 -16.19
C MET A 51 -16.46 -21.89 -17.12
N TYR A 52 -16.21 -22.29 -18.36
CA TYR A 52 -15.60 -21.42 -19.37
C TYR A 52 -16.50 -20.23 -19.74
N LEU A 53 -17.80 -20.44 -19.91
CA LEU A 53 -18.78 -19.37 -20.14
C LEU A 53 -18.83 -18.38 -18.95
N ALA A 54 -18.79 -18.89 -17.72
CA ALA A 54 -18.74 -18.04 -16.53
C ALA A 54 -17.47 -17.18 -16.47
N LEU A 55 -16.30 -17.76 -16.76
CA LEU A 55 -15.04 -17.02 -16.84
C LEU A 55 -15.09 -15.98 -17.97
N GLN A 56 -15.57 -16.34 -19.16
CA GLN A 56 -15.68 -15.42 -20.30
C GLN A 56 -16.65 -14.26 -20.01
N SER A 57 -17.76 -14.52 -19.33
CA SER A 57 -18.71 -13.51 -18.86
C SER A 57 -18.03 -12.51 -17.92
N LEU A 58 -17.29 -13.01 -16.94
CA LEU A 58 -16.50 -12.18 -16.02
C LEU A 58 -15.45 -11.35 -16.76
N GLU A 59 -14.67 -11.96 -17.66
CA GLU A 59 -13.66 -11.25 -18.47
C GLU A 59 -14.27 -10.08 -19.27
N GLN A 60 -15.49 -10.26 -19.80
CA GLN A 60 -16.22 -9.21 -20.53
C GLN A 60 -16.68 -8.08 -19.60
N ASP A 61 -17.24 -8.38 -18.43
CA ASP A 61 -17.64 -7.35 -17.45
C ASP A 61 -16.42 -6.57 -16.90
N LEU A 62 -15.31 -7.23 -16.58
CA LEU A 62 -14.08 -6.57 -16.12
C LEU A 62 -13.49 -5.65 -17.20
N SER A 63 -13.43 -6.13 -18.45
CA SER A 63 -12.97 -5.33 -19.60
C SER A 63 -13.84 -4.09 -19.80
N LYS A 64 -15.15 -4.24 -19.62
CA LYS A 64 -16.12 -3.15 -19.75
C LYS A 64 -15.97 -2.11 -18.63
N MET A 65 -15.73 -2.54 -17.38
CA MET A 65 -15.39 -1.65 -16.26
C MET A 65 -14.11 -0.85 -16.51
N ALA A 66 -13.06 -1.49 -17.04
CA ALA A 66 -11.81 -0.81 -17.39
C ALA A 66 -12.04 0.28 -18.45
N VAL A 67 -12.80 -0.04 -19.52
CA VAL A 67 -13.12 0.91 -20.59
C VAL A 67 -14.03 2.05 -20.11
N MET A 68 -14.98 1.79 -19.20
CA MET A 68 -15.81 2.83 -18.58
C MET A 68 -14.95 3.80 -17.76
N TYR A 69 -14.08 3.30 -16.88
CA TYR A 69 -13.18 4.13 -16.09
C TYR A 69 -12.23 4.96 -16.96
N TRP A 70 -11.69 4.36 -18.02
CA TRP A 70 -10.82 5.07 -18.97
C TRP A 70 -11.54 6.21 -19.68
N LYS A 71 -12.72 5.96 -20.26
CA LYS A 71 -13.53 6.99 -20.94
C LYS A 71 -13.99 8.11 -20.01
N ALA A 72 -14.20 7.79 -18.74
CA ALA A 72 -14.59 8.74 -17.70
C ALA A 72 -13.49 9.74 -17.33
N THR A 73 -12.26 9.25 -17.20
CA THR A 73 -11.17 9.97 -16.53
C THR A 73 -10.06 10.43 -17.47
N ASN A 74 -9.90 9.76 -18.63
CA ASN A 74 -8.75 9.91 -19.53
C ASN A 74 -7.39 9.78 -18.79
N ALA A 75 -7.36 9.05 -17.68
CA ALA A 75 -6.24 9.02 -16.74
C ALA A 75 -5.10 8.09 -17.19
N GLY A 76 -3.85 8.46 -16.89
CA GLY A 76 -2.66 7.80 -17.43
C GLY A 76 -2.50 6.34 -16.99
N PRO A 77 -1.57 5.56 -17.58
CA PRO A 77 -1.37 4.16 -17.21
C PRO A 77 -1.12 3.93 -15.71
N LEU A 78 -0.44 4.85 -15.04
CA LEU A 78 -0.23 4.80 -13.58
C LEU A 78 -1.54 5.01 -12.80
N ASP A 79 -2.35 5.98 -13.20
CA ASP A 79 -3.66 6.25 -12.58
C ASP A 79 -4.63 5.08 -12.79
N LYS A 80 -4.59 4.43 -13.98
CA LYS A 80 -5.31 3.17 -14.24
C LYS A 80 -4.88 2.08 -13.25
N ILE A 81 -3.58 1.96 -12.95
CA ILE A 81 -3.07 0.99 -11.96
C ILE A 81 -3.56 1.34 -10.54
N LEU A 82 -3.37 2.58 -10.09
CA LEU A 82 -3.57 2.98 -8.69
C LEU A 82 -5.04 3.27 -8.33
N HIS A 83 -5.80 3.86 -9.26
CA HIS A 83 -7.17 4.37 -9.00
C HIS A 83 -8.24 3.70 -9.87
N GLY A 84 -7.85 2.98 -10.94
CA GLY A 84 -8.79 2.30 -11.83
C GLY A 84 -9.65 1.26 -11.11
N SER A 85 -10.94 1.18 -11.46
CA SER A 85 -11.93 0.29 -10.84
C SER A 85 -11.51 -1.19 -10.85
N VAL A 86 -10.82 -1.64 -11.89
CA VAL A 86 -10.25 -3.00 -12.01
C VAL A 86 -8.72 -2.98 -12.15
N GLY A 87 -8.08 -1.85 -11.85
CA GLY A 87 -6.66 -1.62 -12.16
C GLY A 87 -6.40 -1.46 -13.67
N TYR A 88 -5.14 -1.56 -14.07
CA TYR A 88 -4.76 -1.68 -15.47
C TYR A 88 -4.95 -3.13 -15.92
N LEU A 89 -5.92 -3.34 -16.82
CA LEU A 89 -6.34 -4.65 -17.30
C LEU A 89 -5.57 -5.06 -18.56
N THR A 90 -4.95 -6.24 -18.51
CA THR A 90 -4.40 -6.93 -19.68
C THR A 90 -5.34 -8.09 -20.06
N PRO A 91 -5.96 -8.09 -21.25
CA PRO A 91 -6.85 -9.16 -21.68
C PRO A 91 -6.14 -10.53 -21.76
N ARG A 92 -6.92 -11.62 -21.59
CA ARG A 92 -6.40 -12.99 -21.76
C ARG A 92 -5.88 -13.19 -23.19
N SER A 93 -4.66 -13.71 -23.30
CA SER A 93 -3.98 -13.95 -24.58
C SER A 93 -3.41 -15.37 -24.62
N GLY A 94 -4.17 -16.27 -25.25
CA GLY A 94 -3.94 -17.71 -25.24
C GLY A 94 -3.83 -18.26 -23.81
N GLY A 95 -2.66 -18.80 -23.44
CA GLY A 95 -2.39 -19.32 -22.10
C GLY A 95 -2.18 -18.29 -21.00
N HIS A 96 -1.98 -17.02 -21.32
CA HIS A 96 -1.90 -15.95 -20.31
C HIS A 96 -3.29 -15.54 -19.88
N LEU A 97 -3.70 -15.89 -18.65
CA LEU A 97 -4.94 -15.44 -18.01
C LEU A 97 -5.07 -13.90 -18.05
N MET A 98 -6.31 -13.40 -18.00
CA MET A 98 -6.56 -11.97 -17.82
C MET A 98 -5.88 -11.49 -16.53
N ASN A 99 -5.13 -10.40 -16.63
CA ASN A 99 -4.28 -9.90 -15.54
C ASN A 99 -4.64 -8.45 -15.19
N LEU A 100 -4.73 -8.17 -13.89
CA LEU A 100 -5.07 -6.87 -13.32
C LEU A 100 -3.85 -6.34 -12.55
N LYS A 101 -3.21 -5.28 -13.05
CA LYS A 101 -2.18 -4.54 -12.29
C LYS A 101 -2.88 -3.53 -11.40
N TYR A 102 -2.73 -3.69 -10.09
CA TYR A 102 -3.52 -2.95 -9.10
C TYR A 102 -2.70 -2.02 -8.21
N TYR A 103 -1.37 -2.15 -8.18
CA TYR A 103 -0.50 -1.26 -7.42
C TYR A 103 0.90 -1.20 -8.03
N ALA A 104 1.52 -0.03 -8.02
CA ALA A 104 2.93 0.18 -8.34
C ALA A 104 3.46 1.31 -7.44
N SER A 105 4.54 1.07 -6.72
CA SER A 105 5.20 2.07 -5.90
C SER A 105 6.04 3.02 -6.77
N PRO A 106 6.41 4.22 -6.25
CA PRO A 106 7.39 5.08 -6.91
C PRO A 106 8.76 4.43 -7.14
N SER A 107 9.11 3.40 -6.36
CA SER A 107 10.35 2.62 -6.56
C SER A 107 10.23 1.66 -7.74
N ASP A 108 9.07 1.05 -7.96
CA ASP A 108 8.82 0.16 -9.12
C ASP A 108 8.86 0.93 -10.45
N LEU A 109 8.74 2.27 -10.42
CA LEU A 109 8.81 3.16 -11.58
C LEU A 109 10.24 3.62 -11.91
N LEU A 110 11.25 3.05 -11.27
CA LEU A 110 12.66 3.27 -11.58
C LEU A 110 13.24 1.99 -12.20
N ASP A 111 14.06 2.13 -13.24
CA ASP A 111 14.82 0.99 -13.77
C ASP A 111 15.94 0.61 -12.78
N ASP A 112 15.94 -0.66 -12.33
CA ASP A 112 16.89 -1.21 -11.35
C ASP A 112 18.37 -0.97 -11.70
N LYS A 113 18.69 -0.86 -13.00
CA LYS A 113 20.07 -0.72 -13.49
C LYS A 113 20.52 0.73 -13.63
N THR A 114 19.65 1.62 -14.07
CA THR A 114 19.99 3.03 -14.38
C THR A 114 19.41 4.04 -13.40
N THR A 115 18.50 3.62 -12.51
CA THR A 115 17.69 4.50 -11.65
C THR A 115 16.90 5.56 -12.44
N SER A 116 16.67 5.32 -13.74
CA SER A 116 15.93 6.25 -14.60
C SER A 116 14.42 5.98 -14.54
N PRO A 117 13.55 7.01 -14.69
CA PRO A 117 12.11 6.82 -14.66
C PRO A 117 11.60 5.98 -15.83
N ILE A 118 10.81 4.94 -15.52
CA ILE A 118 10.13 4.11 -16.52
C ILE A 118 8.92 4.88 -17.07
N ILE A 119 9.00 5.26 -18.35
CA ILE A 119 7.89 5.92 -19.05
C ILE A 119 6.82 4.88 -19.41
N LEU A 120 5.66 4.95 -18.76
CA LEU A 120 4.54 4.07 -19.05
C LEU A 120 3.74 4.57 -20.25
N HIS A 121 3.67 3.77 -21.31
CA HIS A 121 2.78 3.97 -22.45
C HIS A 121 1.58 3.02 -22.37
N GLU A 122 0.43 3.43 -22.89
CA GLU A 122 -0.83 2.67 -22.81
C GLU A 122 -0.77 1.24 -23.36
N ASN A 123 0.13 0.97 -24.30
CA ASN A 123 0.30 -0.35 -24.91
C ASN A 123 1.56 -1.10 -24.42
N ASN A 124 2.34 -0.50 -23.51
CA ASN A 124 3.65 -1.02 -23.08
C ASN A 124 3.87 -0.84 -21.57
N VAL A 125 2.96 -1.37 -20.76
CA VAL A 125 3.17 -1.51 -19.31
C VAL A 125 3.90 -2.83 -19.04
N PRO A 126 5.13 -2.82 -18.47
CA PRO A 126 5.92 -4.04 -18.28
C PRO A 126 5.20 -5.06 -17.40
N ARG A 127 5.23 -6.36 -17.76
CA ARG A 127 4.58 -7.42 -16.96
C ARG A 127 5.15 -7.52 -15.54
N SER A 128 6.46 -7.27 -15.37
CA SER A 128 7.15 -7.21 -14.07
C SER A 128 6.81 -6.00 -13.21
N LEU A 129 6.23 -4.92 -13.76
CA LEU A 129 5.97 -3.69 -13.01
C LEU A 129 4.96 -3.92 -11.86
N GLY A 130 5.41 -3.73 -10.63
CA GLY A 130 4.57 -3.70 -9.45
C GLY A 130 3.69 -4.96 -9.25
N MET A 131 2.60 -4.78 -8.54
CA MET A 131 1.74 -5.87 -8.07
C MET A 131 0.56 -6.12 -9.02
N ASN A 132 0.31 -7.41 -9.27
CA ASN A 132 -0.73 -7.86 -10.18
C ASN A 132 -1.45 -9.12 -9.70
N ALA A 133 -2.64 -9.37 -10.23
CA ALA A 133 -3.44 -10.56 -9.97
C ALA A 133 -4.04 -11.10 -11.28
N SER A 134 -4.07 -12.42 -11.43
CA SER A 134 -4.73 -13.08 -12.56
C SER A 134 -6.15 -13.51 -12.21
N VAL A 135 -7.08 -13.29 -13.12
CA VAL A 135 -8.48 -13.71 -13.00
C VAL A 135 -8.61 -15.16 -13.46
N THR A 136 -9.24 -15.99 -12.65
CA THR A 136 -9.45 -17.42 -12.98
C THR A 136 -10.74 -17.96 -12.36
N ILE A 137 -11.15 -19.14 -12.79
CA ILE A 137 -12.18 -19.97 -12.16
C ILE A 137 -11.52 -21.27 -11.69
N GLU A 138 -11.76 -21.68 -10.45
CA GLU A 138 -11.27 -22.97 -9.91
C GLU A 138 -12.45 -23.73 -9.29
N GLY A 139 -12.36 -25.07 -9.27
CA GLY A 139 -13.40 -25.91 -8.68
C GLY A 139 -13.43 -25.80 -7.15
N THR A 140 -14.61 -25.96 -6.55
CA THR A 140 -14.85 -25.87 -5.11
C THR A 140 -15.77 -26.99 -4.63
N SER A 141 -15.69 -27.36 -3.35
CA SER A 141 -16.58 -28.35 -2.73
C SER A 141 -18.03 -27.86 -2.62
N ALA A 142 -18.22 -26.55 -2.38
CA ALA A 142 -19.52 -25.91 -2.36
C ALA A 142 -20.01 -25.51 -3.77
N MET A 143 -21.33 -25.52 -3.95
CA MET A 143 -22.01 -24.97 -5.12
C MET A 143 -22.19 -23.46 -4.97
N TYR A 144 -21.87 -22.70 -6.03
CA TYR A 144 -22.04 -21.26 -6.09
C TYR A 144 -22.75 -20.85 -7.38
N LYS A 145 -23.64 -19.86 -7.28
CA LYS A 145 -24.40 -19.33 -8.40
C LYS A 145 -23.57 -18.30 -9.16
N LEU A 146 -22.98 -18.69 -10.29
CA LEU A 146 -22.09 -17.84 -11.08
C LEU A 146 -22.79 -17.28 -12.33
N PRO A 147 -22.57 -16.00 -12.69
CA PRO A 147 -23.01 -15.45 -13.97
C PRO A 147 -22.36 -16.18 -15.16
N ILE A 148 -23.13 -16.43 -16.21
CA ILE A 148 -22.69 -17.04 -17.49
C ILE A 148 -22.95 -16.12 -18.70
N ALA A 149 -23.55 -14.95 -18.47
CA ALA A 149 -23.71 -13.89 -19.46
C ALA A 149 -23.38 -12.54 -18.79
N PRO A 150 -22.75 -11.58 -19.51
CA PRO A 150 -22.28 -10.33 -18.93
C PRO A 150 -23.40 -9.57 -18.23
N LEU A 151 -23.13 -9.11 -17.01
CA LEU A 151 -24.12 -8.44 -16.19
C LEU A 151 -24.21 -6.94 -16.49
N ILE A 152 -23.15 -6.32 -17.01
CA ILE A 152 -23.13 -4.88 -17.29
C ILE A 152 -23.84 -4.60 -18.63
N MET A 153 -25.03 -4.00 -18.55
CA MET A 153 -25.82 -3.54 -19.71
C MET A 153 -25.59 -2.04 -19.96
N GLY A 154 -25.53 -1.62 -21.23
CA GLY A 154 -25.29 -0.21 -21.62
C GLY A 154 -23.82 0.24 -21.56
N SER A 155 -23.52 1.45 -22.08
CA SER A 155 -22.16 2.02 -22.19
C SER A 155 -21.85 3.14 -21.21
N HIS A 156 -22.84 3.58 -20.43
CA HIS A 156 -22.76 4.72 -19.52
C HIS A 156 -22.90 4.24 -18.06
N PRO A 157 -22.26 4.91 -17.09
CA PRO A 157 -22.43 4.59 -15.68
C PRO A 157 -23.77 5.09 -15.14
N VAL A 158 -24.10 4.64 -13.93
CA VAL A 158 -25.34 5.03 -13.22
C VAL A 158 -25.19 6.37 -12.49
N ASP A 159 -23.97 6.77 -12.16
CA ASP A 159 -23.68 7.91 -11.29
C ASP A 159 -22.47 8.74 -11.75
N ASN A 160 -22.29 9.90 -11.10
CA ASN A 160 -21.13 10.78 -11.27
C ASN A 160 -19.80 10.18 -10.74
N LYS A 161 -19.84 8.98 -10.15
CA LYS A 161 -18.66 8.22 -9.68
C LYS A 161 -18.22 7.16 -10.69
N TRP A 162 -18.87 7.11 -11.85
CA TRP A 162 -18.58 6.20 -12.96
C TRP A 162 -18.76 4.72 -12.60
N THR A 163 -19.68 4.44 -11.66
CA THR A 163 -20.00 3.10 -11.21
C THR A 163 -20.86 2.36 -12.26
N PRO A 164 -20.47 1.15 -12.68
CA PRO A 164 -21.23 0.36 -13.66
C PRO A 164 -22.55 -0.15 -13.09
N SER A 165 -23.60 -0.16 -13.91
CA SER A 165 -24.85 -0.86 -13.59
C SER A 165 -24.67 -2.36 -13.79
N PHE A 166 -25.12 -3.17 -12.82
CA PHE A 166 -25.19 -4.62 -12.97
C PHE A 166 -26.65 -5.06 -13.03
N SER A 167 -26.99 -5.87 -14.03
CA SER A 167 -28.26 -6.58 -14.06
C SER A 167 -28.35 -7.61 -12.93
N ALA A 168 -29.56 -7.88 -12.47
CA ALA A 168 -29.81 -8.84 -11.40
C ALA A 168 -29.40 -10.27 -11.83
N ILE A 169 -28.91 -11.06 -10.87
CA ILE A 169 -28.64 -12.49 -11.05
C ILE A 169 -29.98 -13.24 -11.12
N THR A 170 -30.26 -13.87 -12.26
CA THR A 170 -31.47 -14.63 -12.57
C THR A 170 -31.11 -16.04 -13.05
N SER A 171 -32.08 -16.95 -13.11
CA SER A 171 -31.89 -18.28 -13.71
C SER A 171 -31.56 -18.26 -15.22
N ALA A 172 -31.72 -17.13 -15.90
CA ALA A 172 -31.43 -16.98 -17.32
C ALA A 172 -29.97 -16.55 -17.60
N ASN A 173 -29.34 -15.79 -16.69
CA ASN A 173 -27.97 -15.27 -16.86
C ASN A 173 -26.94 -15.88 -15.88
N SER A 174 -27.34 -16.85 -15.05
CA SER A 174 -26.46 -17.51 -14.09
C SER A 174 -26.76 -19.01 -13.95
N VAL A 175 -25.82 -19.77 -13.42
CA VAL A 175 -25.98 -21.21 -13.15
C VAL A 175 -25.19 -21.61 -11.90
N ASP A 176 -25.73 -22.56 -11.15
CA ASP A 176 -25.04 -23.14 -9.99
C ASP A 176 -23.92 -24.08 -10.46
N LEU A 177 -22.70 -23.84 -9.96
CA LEU A 177 -21.48 -24.57 -10.30
C LEU A 177 -20.70 -24.94 -9.03
N PRO A 178 -20.04 -26.11 -8.97
CA PRO A 178 -19.06 -26.45 -7.95
C PRO A 178 -17.73 -25.72 -8.25
N ALA A 179 -17.79 -24.40 -8.34
CA ALA A 179 -16.68 -23.54 -8.74
C ALA A 179 -16.89 -22.10 -8.24
N CYS A 180 -15.80 -21.34 -8.10
CA CYS A 180 -15.82 -19.94 -7.73
C CYS A 180 -14.82 -19.13 -8.57
N PHE A 181 -15.00 -17.82 -8.69
CA PHE A 181 -13.97 -16.96 -9.31
C PHE A 181 -12.88 -16.62 -8.29
N PHE A 182 -11.66 -16.49 -8.78
CA PHE A 182 -10.50 -16.16 -7.97
C PHE A 182 -9.67 -15.04 -8.60
N LEU A 183 -9.24 -14.09 -7.76
CA LEU A 183 -8.06 -13.28 -8.05
C LEU A 183 -6.85 -14.02 -7.49
N LYS A 184 -5.94 -14.47 -8.36
CA LYS A 184 -4.79 -15.30 -8.01
C LYS A 184 -3.50 -14.48 -8.13
N PHE A 185 -2.73 -14.41 -7.07
CA PHE A 185 -1.46 -13.68 -7.05
C PHE A 185 -0.32 -14.54 -7.61
N PRO A 186 0.65 -13.96 -8.34
CA PRO A 186 1.84 -14.67 -8.79
C PRO A 186 2.65 -15.27 -7.64
N GLN A 187 2.60 -14.61 -6.47
CA GLN A 187 3.22 -15.01 -5.23
C GLN A 187 2.25 -14.72 -4.06
N PRO A 188 2.20 -15.54 -3.00
CA PRO A 188 1.40 -15.23 -1.82
C PRO A 188 1.80 -13.90 -1.18
N ILE A 189 0.83 -13.02 -0.94
CA ILE A 189 1.05 -11.69 -0.38
C ILE A 189 0.86 -11.69 1.15
N PRO A 190 1.65 -10.93 1.91
CA PRO A 190 1.44 -10.75 3.35
C PRO A 190 0.25 -9.83 3.61
N VAL A 191 -0.67 -10.24 4.47
CA VAL A 191 -1.86 -9.45 4.84
C VAL A 191 -2.14 -9.51 6.34
N SER A 192 -2.69 -8.43 6.89
CA SER A 192 -3.12 -8.38 8.29
C SER A 192 -4.35 -9.26 8.56
N ARG A 193 -4.54 -9.67 9.81
CA ARG A 193 -5.79 -10.33 10.26
C ARG A 193 -7.03 -9.46 10.01
N ALA A 194 -6.91 -8.15 10.19
CA ALA A 194 -7.98 -7.18 9.93
C ALA A 194 -8.35 -7.13 8.44
N PHE A 195 -7.37 -7.20 7.53
CA PHE A 195 -7.63 -7.33 6.09
C PHE A 195 -8.44 -8.60 5.77
N VAL A 196 -8.06 -9.75 6.33
CA VAL A 196 -8.79 -11.03 6.11
C VAL A 196 -10.26 -10.88 6.53
N GLN A 197 -10.53 -10.29 7.69
CA GLN A 197 -11.89 -10.06 8.18
C GLN A 197 -12.67 -9.08 7.29
N LYS A 198 -12.08 -7.93 6.93
CA LYS A 198 -12.68 -6.93 6.02
C LYS A 198 -13.02 -7.55 4.66
N LEU A 199 -12.15 -8.43 4.16
CA LEU A 199 -12.33 -9.14 2.89
C LEU A 199 -13.44 -10.18 2.95
N GLN A 200 -13.50 -11.02 3.99
CA GLN A 200 -14.57 -12.00 4.19
C GLN A 200 -15.94 -11.32 4.32
N ASN A 201 -16.03 -10.20 5.03
CA ASN A 201 -17.24 -9.39 5.13
C ASN A 201 -17.67 -8.80 3.76
N CYS A 202 -16.69 -8.43 2.92
CA CYS A 202 -16.94 -7.87 1.59
C CYS A 202 -17.36 -8.93 0.55
N THR A 203 -16.84 -10.15 0.62
CA THR A 203 -17.13 -11.23 -0.33
C THR A 203 -18.33 -12.09 0.09
N GLY A 204 -18.57 -12.23 1.40
CA GLY A 204 -19.52 -13.19 1.96
C GLY A 204 -19.03 -14.65 1.89
N ILE A 205 -17.75 -14.88 1.60
CA ILE A 205 -17.17 -16.20 1.34
C ILE A 205 -15.94 -16.41 2.25
N PRO A 206 -15.79 -17.57 2.90
CA PRO A 206 -14.56 -17.92 3.62
C PRO A 206 -13.32 -17.85 2.70
N LEU A 207 -12.30 -17.09 3.11
CA LEU A 207 -11.08 -16.92 2.32
C LEU A 207 -10.19 -18.18 2.33
N PHE A 208 -10.27 -18.95 3.41
CA PHE A 208 -9.50 -20.17 3.63
C PHE A 208 -10.45 -21.32 3.98
N GLU A 209 -10.15 -22.53 3.48
CA GLU A 209 -10.88 -23.75 3.82
C GLU A 209 -10.54 -24.26 5.22
N THR A 210 -9.30 -24.02 5.66
CA THR A 210 -8.79 -24.30 7.02
C THR A 210 -8.34 -23.01 7.68
N GLN A 211 -8.31 -22.98 9.02
CA GLN A 211 -7.90 -21.78 9.75
C GLN A 211 -6.40 -21.51 9.48
N PRO A 212 -6.02 -20.31 8.99
CA PRO A 212 -4.63 -20.00 8.68
C PRO A 212 -3.82 -19.84 9.97
N THR A 213 -2.55 -20.23 9.91
CA THR A 213 -1.57 -19.85 10.94
C THR A 213 -1.30 -18.34 10.83
N TYR A 214 -1.41 -17.65 11.97
CA TYR A 214 -1.05 -16.25 12.11
C TYR A 214 0.33 -16.13 12.75
N ILE A 215 1.16 -15.25 12.19
CA ILE A 215 2.46 -14.84 12.75
C ILE A 215 2.60 -13.31 12.64
N PRO A 216 3.60 -12.66 13.28
CA PRO A 216 3.80 -11.21 13.16
C PRO A 216 3.88 -10.72 11.71
N LEU A 217 3.12 -9.68 11.37
CA LEU A 217 2.99 -9.19 9.99
C LEU A 217 4.32 -8.66 9.43
N TYR A 218 5.16 -8.04 10.26
CA TYR A 218 6.47 -7.52 9.85
C TYR A 218 7.44 -8.65 9.45
N GLU A 219 7.33 -9.82 10.08
CA GLU A 219 8.08 -11.03 9.68
C GLU A 219 7.65 -11.48 8.27
N LEU A 220 6.34 -11.51 7.99
CA LEU A 220 5.81 -11.88 6.67
C LEU A 220 6.17 -10.87 5.57
N ILE A 221 6.12 -9.56 5.86
CA ILE A 221 6.57 -8.52 4.93
C ILE A 221 8.07 -8.67 4.63
N THR A 222 8.87 -8.93 5.67
CA THR A 222 10.31 -9.18 5.54
C THR A 222 10.61 -10.38 4.65
N GLN A 223 9.96 -11.52 4.89
CA GLN A 223 10.11 -12.72 4.07
C GLN A 223 9.66 -12.49 2.62
N PHE A 224 8.58 -11.73 2.42
CA PHE A 224 8.10 -11.36 1.09
C PHE A 224 9.12 -10.50 0.33
N GLU A 225 9.66 -9.42 0.93
CA GLU A 225 10.67 -8.58 0.29
C GLU A 225 11.96 -9.35 0.01
N LEU A 226 12.49 -10.10 0.99
CA LEU A 226 13.71 -10.89 0.81
C LEU A 226 13.59 -11.99 -0.25
N SER A 227 12.38 -12.42 -0.61
CA SER A 227 12.14 -13.43 -1.64
C SER A 227 12.15 -12.90 -3.07
N LYS A 228 12.18 -11.57 -3.27
CA LYS A 228 12.27 -10.94 -4.60
C LYS A 228 13.68 -11.01 -5.19
N ASP A 229 14.70 -11.04 -4.34
CA ASP A 229 16.10 -11.16 -4.75
C ASP A 229 16.40 -12.58 -5.30
N PRO A 230 17.10 -12.70 -6.44
CA PRO A 230 17.32 -13.98 -7.12
C PRO A 230 18.27 -14.93 -6.38
N ASP A 231 19.15 -14.41 -5.51
CA ASP A 231 20.07 -15.23 -4.71
C ASP A 231 19.40 -15.68 -3.40
N PRO A 232 19.19 -16.98 -3.15
CA PRO A 232 18.47 -17.46 -1.96
C PRO A 232 19.39 -17.63 -0.74
N ILE A 233 20.36 -16.72 -0.52
CA ILE A 233 21.27 -16.80 0.62
C ILE A 233 20.46 -16.67 1.93
N PRO A 234 20.50 -17.65 2.85
CA PRO A 234 19.75 -17.59 4.09
C PRO A 234 20.23 -16.47 5.01
N LEU A 235 19.59 -15.31 4.95
CA LEU A 235 19.88 -14.18 5.83
C LEU A 235 19.19 -14.41 7.19
N LYS A 236 19.96 -14.77 8.22
CA LYS A 236 19.46 -14.81 9.60
C LYS A 236 19.28 -13.36 10.11
N HIS A 237 18.15 -12.75 9.78
CA HIS A 237 17.83 -11.38 10.16
C HIS A 237 17.26 -11.28 11.58
N ASN A 238 17.88 -10.46 12.43
CA ASN A 238 17.34 -10.11 13.75
C ASN A 238 16.33 -8.94 13.66
N MET A 239 15.53 -8.92 12.58
CA MET A 239 14.70 -7.78 12.15
C MET A 239 15.44 -6.44 12.01
N ARG A 240 16.77 -6.47 11.86
CA ARG A 240 17.62 -5.31 11.58
C ARG A 240 18.03 -5.29 10.12
N PHE A 241 17.81 -4.15 9.46
CA PHE A 241 18.12 -3.94 8.05
C PHE A 241 18.85 -2.63 7.86
N TYR A 242 19.83 -2.63 6.96
CA TYR A 242 20.66 -1.46 6.69
C TYR A 242 20.30 -0.82 5.37
N ALA A 243 20.46 0.49 5.28
CA ALA A 243 20.32 1.24 4.04
C ALA A 243 21.44 2.27 3.92
N ALA A 244 22.20 2.19 2.83
CA ALA A 244 23.12 3.23 2.41
C ALA A 244 22.35 4.23 1.52
N LEU A 245 22.29 5.49 1.93
CA LEU A 245 21.68 6.58 1.16
C LEU A 245 22.73 7.68 0.89
N PRO A 246 22.53 8.56 -0.11
CA PRO A 246 23.54 9.57 -0.44
C PRO A 246 23.75 10.57 0.72
N GLY A 247 24.89 10.40 1.41
CA GLY A 247 25.34 11.16 2.58
C GLY A 247 24.90 10.62 3.94
N GLN A 248 24.19 9.49 4.05
CA GLN A 248 23.68 8.97 5.32
C GLN A 248 23.66 7.42 5.33
N GLN A 249 24.00 6.81 6.46
CA GLN A 249 23.84 5.37 6.71
C GLN A 249 22.76 5.15 7.76
N HIS A 250 21.84 4.22 7.49
CA HIS A 250 20.67 3.97 8.35
C HIS A 250 20.60 2.50 8.75
N CYS A 251 20.19 2.23 9.98
CA CYS A 251 19.80 0.93 10.50
C CYS A 251 18.33 0.99 10.95
N TYR A 252 17.49 0.12 10.41
CA TYR A 252 16.08 -0.04 10.77
C TYR A 252 15.87 -1.31 11.56
N PHE A 253 15.40 -1.18 12.80
CA PHE A 253 14.87 -2.29 13.58
C PHE A 253 13.35 -2.35 13.39
N LEU A 254 12.85 -3.42 12.79
CA LEU A 254 11.42 -3.65 12.61
C LEU A 254 10.89 -4.43 13.83
N ASN A 255 10.29 -3.72 14.79
CA ASN A 255 9.82 -4.32 16.03
C ASN A 255 8.52 -5.10 15.80
N LYS A 256 8.67 -6.35 15.36
CA LYS A 256 7.56 -7.27 15.02
C LYS A 256 6.75 -7.72 16.25
N ASP A 257 7.33 -7.64 17.44
CA ASP A 257 6.76 -8.16 18.69
C ASP A 257 6.16 -7.05 19.58
N ALA A 258 6.19 -5.79 19.11
CA ALA A 258 5.59 -4.66 19.81
C ALA A 258 4.10 -4.90 20.11
N PRO A 259 3.63 -4.69 21.35
CA PRO A 259 2.23 -4.88 21.71
C PRO A 259 1.37 -3.74 21.16
N LEU A 260 0.28 -4.12 20.50
CA LEU A 260 -0.84 -3.23 20.21
C LEU A 260 -1.67 -2.99 21.49
N PRO A 261 -2.65 -2.06 21.49
CA PRO A 261 -3.50 -1.79 22.65
C PRO A 261 -4.33 -2.98 23.18
N ASP A 262 -4.43 -4.09 22.43
CA ASP A 262 -5.05 -5.35 22.87
C ASP A 262 -4.06 -6.33 23.52
N GLY A 263 -2.81 -5.90 23.74
CA GLY A 263 -1.72 -6.69 24.31
C GLY A 263 -1.10 -7.70 23.34
N ARG A 264 -1.47 -7.69 22.06
CA ARG A 264 -0.97 -8.65 21.05
C ARG A 264 -0.11 -7.95 20.02
N SER A 265 0.86 -8.64 19.43
CA SER A 265 1.60 -8.12 18.28
C SER A 265 0.74 -8.14 17.01
N LEU A 266 1.04 -7.25 16.05
CA LEU A 266 0.29 -7.15 14.80
C LEU A 266 0.38 -8.44 13.97
N GLN A 267 -0.69 -9.25 14.00
CA GLN A 267 -0.75 -10.56 13.34
C GLN A 267 -1.17 -10.49 11.86
N GLY A 268 -0.54 -11.33 11.04
CA GLY A 268 -0.86 -11.51 9.62
C GLY A 268 -0.73 -12.95 9.13
N THR A 269 -1.07 -13.16 7.86
CA THR A 269 -0.92 -14.44 7.14
C THR A 269 -0.62 -14.20 5.66
N LEU A 270 -0.30 -15.25 4.90
CA LEU A 270 -0.12 -15.17 3.46
C LEU A 270 -1.41 -15.51 2.71
N VAL A 271 -1.74 -14.73 1.67
CA VAL A 271 -2.88 -15.01 0.77
C VAL A 271 -2.37 -15.23 -0.65
N SER A 272 -2.67 -16.40 -1.24
CA SER A 272 -2.31 -16.74 -2.63
C SER A 272 -3.44 -16.47 -3.62
N LYS A 273 -4.70 -16.49 -3.17
CA LYS A 273 -5.90 -16.24 -3.99
C LYS A 273 -7.06 -15.69 -3.16
N ILE A 274 -7.95 -14.92 -3.79
CA ILE A 274 -9.17 -14.35 -3.18
C ILE A 274 -10.40 -14.81 -3.96
N THR A 275 -11.35 -15.45 -3.27
CA THR A 275 -12.66 -15.91 -3.79
C THR A 275 -13.67 -14.78 -4.00
N PHE A 276 -14.42 -14.80 -5.09
CA PHE A 276 -15.60 -13.95 -5.29
C PHE A 276 -16.59 -14.57 -6.31
N GLN A 277 -17.86 -14.12 -6.28
CA GLN A 277 -18.93 -14.64 -7.17
C GLN A 277 -19.45 -13.63 -8.19
N HIS A 278 -19.25 -12.33 -7.98
CA HIS A 278 -19.85 -11.26 -8.78
C HIS A 278 -18.80 -10.23 -9.24
N PRO A 279 -18.77 -9.80 -10.52
CA PRO A 279 -17.78 -8.87 -11.06
C PRO A 279 -17.67 -7.57 -10.24
N GLY A 280 -18.79 -7.02 -9.78
CA GLY A 280 -18.82 -5.81 -8.93
C GLY A 280 -18.15 -5.94 -7.55
N ARG A 281 -17.67 -7.13 -7.15
CA ARG A 281 -16.83 -7.28 -5.95
C ARG A 281 -15.35 -6.95 -6.23
N VAL A 282 -14.88 -7.05 -7.48
CA VAL A 282 -13.47 -6.82 -7.83
C VAL A 282 -12.99 -5.41 -7.43
N PRO A 283 -13.72 -4.30 -7.69
CA PRO A 283 -13.27 -2.98 -7.25
C PRO A 283 -13.09 -2.84 -5.74
N LEU A 284 -13.97 -3.44 -4.94
CA LEU A 284 -13.88 -3.43 -3.48
C LEU A 284 -12.66 -4.23 -2.98
N ILE A 285 -12.44 -5.41 -3.57
CA ILE A 285 -11.27 -6.24 -3.28
C ILE A 285 -9.98 -5.52 -3.66
N LEU A 286 -9.94 -4.86 -4.83
CA LEU A 286 -8.78 -4.10 -5.29
C LEU A 286 -8.47 -2.88 -4.40
N ASN A 287 -9.48 -2.22 -3.84
CA ASN A 287 -9.24 -1.11 -2.91
C ASN A 287 -8.67 -1.61 -1.57
N LEU A 288 -9.17 -2.73 -1.03
CA LEU A 288 -8.63 -3.33 0.19
C LEU A 288 -7.17 -3.78 0.01
N ILE A 289 -6.84 -4.45 -1.10
CA ILE A 289 -5.48 -4.95 -1.34
C ILE A 289 -4.49 -3.84 -1.67
N ARG A 290 -4.93 -2.79 -2.37
CA ARG A 290 -4.14 -1.56 -2.59
C ARG A 290 -3.68 -0.93 -1.29
N HIS A 291 -4.61 -0.77 -0.33
CA HIS A 291 -4.31 -0.27 1.01
C HIS A 291 -3.30 -1.17 1.74
N GLN A 292 -3.56 -2.47 1.82
CA GLN A 292 -2.66 -3.43 2.49
C GLN A 292 -1.27 -3.47 1.85
N VAL A 293 -1.16 -3.42 0.52
CA VAL A 293 0.12 -3.42 -0.20
C VAL A 293 0.87 -2.10 -0.04
N ALA A 294 0.18 -0.95 0.05
CA ALA A 294 0.84 0.33 0.33
C ALA A 294 1.45 0.37 1.74
N TYR A 295 0.75 -0.16 2.75
CA TYR A 295 1.31 -0.41 4.07
C TYR A 295 2.54 -1.33 4.00
N ASN A 296 2.41 -2.47 3.32
CA ASN A 296 3.52 -3.42 3.16
C ASN A 296 4.72 -2.81 2.44
N THR A 297 4.51 -1.92 1.46
CA THR A 297 5.55 -1.23 0.71
C THR A 297 6.36 -0.29 1.61
N LEU A 298 5.69 0.45 2.50
CA LEU A 298 6.38 1.34 3.45
C LEU A 298 7.27 0.55 4.40
N ILE A 299 6.74 -0.50 5.06
CA ILE A 299 7.52 -1.37 5.96
C ILE A 299 8.62 -2.11 5.18
N GLY A 300 8.28 -2.66 4.02
CA GLY A 300 9.19 -3.38 3.13
C GLY A 300 10.33 -2.51 2.58
N SER A 301 10.12 -1.19 2.46
CA SER A 301 11.17 -0.27 2.00
C SER A 301 12.39 -0.19 2.92
N CYS A 302 12.26 -0.59 4.19
CA CYS A 302 13.37 -0.78 5.12
C CYS A 302 14.15 -2.08 4.88
N VAL A 303 13.52 -3.10 4.28
CA VAL A 303 14.09 -4.45 4.13
C VAL A 303 15.01 -4.49 2.91
N LYS A 304 16.31 -4.32 3.14
CA LYS A 304 17.35 -4.47 2.13
C LYS A 304 18.47 -5.36 2.61
N ARG A 305 19.06 -6.12 1.69
CA ARG A 305 20.26 -6.95 1.94
C ARG A 305 21.56 -6.16 1.91
N THR A 306 21.53 -4.88 2.27
CA THR A 306 22.75 -4.08 2.41
C THR A 306 23.52 -4.57 3.64
N ILE A 307 24.77 -4.96 3.45
CA ILE A 307 25.66 -5.32 4.55
C ILE A 307 26.50 -4.09 4.89
N LEU A 308 26.21 -3.46 6.03
CA LEU A 308 27.07 -2.46 6.66
C LEU A 308 27.77 -3.09 7.87
N LYS A 309 28.91 -2.52 8.29
CA LYS A 309 29.51 -2.86 9.59
C LYS A 309 28.68 -2.18 10.69
N GLU A 310 28.30 -2.93 11.72
CA GLU A 310 27.42 -2.45 12.81
C GLU A 310 28.05 -1.25 13.56
N ASP A 311 29.39 -1.22 13.67
CA ASP A 311 30.18 -0.13 14.28
C ASP A 311 30.57 1.01 13.31
N SER A 312 29.82 1.24 12.22
CA SER A 312 30.14 2.32 11.28
C SER A 312 29.87 3.70 11.90
N PRO A 313 30.86 4.61 12.00
CA PRO A 313 30.65 5.93 12.61
C PRO A 313 29.64 6.74 11.79
N GLY A 314 28.65 7.33 12.47
CA GLY A 314 27.56 8.07 11.84
C GLY A 314 26.38 7.20 11.36
N LEU A 315 26.31 5.92 11.77
CA LEU A 315 25.14 5.07 11.56
C LEU A 315 23.93 5.59 12.36
N LEU A 316 22.88 6.00 11.66
CA LEU A 316 21.63 6.48 12.24
C LEU A 316 20.69 5.31 12.53
N GLN A 317 20.19 5.20 13.75
CA GLN A 317 19.30 4.12 14.18
C GLN A 317 17.83 4.57 14.19
N PHE A 318 16.96 3.69 13.70
CA PHE A 318 15.52 3.89 13.61
C PHE A 318 14.81 2.63 14.10
N GLU A 319 13.82 2.78 14.98
CA GLU A 319 12.89 1.72 15.34
C GLU A 319 11.56 1.94 14.62
N VAL A 320 11.01 0.89 14.01
CA VAL A 320 9.70 0.90 13.37
C VAL A 320 8.76 -0.02 14.15
N CYS A 321 7.71 0.55 14.75
CA CYS A 321 6.74 -0.20 15.57
C CYS A 321 5.33 -0.13 14.96
N PRO A 322 4.59 -1.26 14.90
CA PRO A 322 3.17 -1.23 14.55
C PRO A 322 2.35 -0.54 15.64
N LEU A 323 1.32 0.21 15.24
CA LEU A 323 0.36 0.88 16.14
C LEU A 323 -1.10 0.44 15.88
N SER A 324 -1.42 0.06 14.64
CA SER A 324 -2.66 -0.61 14.24
C SER A 324 -2.47 -1.35 12.92
N GLU A 325 -3.54 -1.85 12.28
CA GLU A 325 -3.45 -2.45 10.94
C GLU A 325 -3.15 -1.45 9.80
N SER A 326 -3.23 -0.14 10.09
CA SER A 326 -2.98 0.95 9.12
C SER A 326 -1.92 1.94 9.61
N ARG A 327 -1.48 1.83 10.87
CA ARG A 327 -0.62 2.82 11.54
C ARG A 327 0.66 2.20 12.07
N PHE A 328 1.74 2.95 12.00
CA PHE A 328 3.03 2.60 12.60
C PHE A 328 3.79 3.87 13.02
N SER A 329 4.74 3.73 13.94
CA SER A 329 5.69 4.78 14.30
C SER A 329 7.08 4.49 13.72
N VAL A 330 7.83 5.56 13.49
CA VAL A 330 9.28 5.53 13.26
C VAL A 330 9.94 6.41 14.32
N SER A 331 10.65 5.79 15.26
CA SER A 331 11.34 6.44 16.38
C SER A 331 12.84 6.56 16.09
N PHE A 332 13.43 7.72 16.40
CA PHE A 332 14.83 8.05 16.08
C PHE A 332 15.37 9.18 16.97
N GLN A 333 16.69 9.25 17.13
CA GLN A 333 17.34 10.35 17.83
C GLN A 333 17.17 11.67 17.07
N HIS A 334 16.90 12.76 17.80
CA HIS A 334 16.77 14.09 17.23
C HIS A 334 18.04 14.50 16.44
N PRO A 335 17.94 15.16 15.28
CA PRO A 335 19.12 15.53 14.48
C PRO A 335 20.10 16.55 15.11
N VAL A 336 19.94 16.91 16.39
CA VAL A 336 20.52 18.14 17.00
C VAL A 336 20.89 17.95 18.47
N ASN A 337 20.12 17.13 19.19
CA ASN A 337 20.30 16.83 20.60
C ASN A 337 20.02 15.34 20.82
N ASP A 338 20.13 14.88 22.07
CA ASP A 338 19.97 13.46 22.39
C ASP A 338 18.51 13.07 22.75
N SER A 339 17.53 13.89 22.36
CA SER A 339 16.11 13.57 22.58
C SER A 339 15.61 12.51 21.60
N LEU A 340 14.53 11.81 21.98
CA LEU A 340 13.84 10.86 21.10
C LEU A 340 12.70 11.56 20.35
N VAL A 341 12.67 11.37 19.04
CA VAL A 341 11.65 11.88 18.12
C VAL A 341 10.89 10.71 17.52
N CYS A 342 9.58 10.87 17.30
CA CYS A 342 8.72 9.84 16.73
C CYS A 342 7.85 10.42 15.61
N VAL A 343 7.88 9.80 14.44
CA VAL A 343 6.91 10.07 13.37
C VAL A 343 5.87 8.96 13.35
N VAL A 344 4.60 9.30 13.59
CA VAL A 344 3.48 8.39 13.38
C VAL A 344 2.98 8.53 11.94
N MET A 345 2.97 7.43 11.20
CA MET A 345 2.40 7.35 9.85
C MET A 345 1.08 6.58 9.90
N ASP A 346 0.08 7.07 9.17
CA ASP A 346 -1.26 6.48 9.05
C ASP A 346 -1.65 6.38 7.58
N VAL A 347 -1.70 5.14 7.08
CA VAL A 347 -1.98 4.79 5.68
C VAL A 347 -3.50 4.77 5.51
N GLN A 348 -4.04 5.79 4.85
CA GLN A 348 -5.49 5.95 4.66
C GLN A 348 -5.96 5.24 3.38
N ASP A 349 -5.20 5.37 2.30
CA ASP A 349 -5.35 4.62 1.06
C ASP A 349 -3.98 4.32 0.41
N SER A 350 -3.95 3.77 -0.81
CA SER A 350 -2.71 3.42 -1.50
C SER A 350 -1.82 4.59 -1.94
N THR A 351 -2.32 5.81 -1.86
CA THR A 351 -1.69 7.05 -2.31
C THR A 351 -1.68 8.13 -1.23
N HIS A 352 -2.58 8.04 -0.24
CA HIS A 352 -2.69 9.00 0.85
C HIS A 352 -2.19 8.43 2.17
N VAL A 353 -1.10 9.00 2.66
CA VAL A 353 -0.51 8.69 3.98
C VAL A 353 -0.42 9.99 4.76
N SER A 354 -1.08 10.05 5.91
CA SER A 354 -0.97 11.17 6.84
C SER A 354 0.16 10.91 7.86
N CYS A 355 0.89 11.95 8.23
CA CYS A 355 2.04 11.86 9.13
C CYS A 355 1.89 12.85 10.29
N LYS A 356 2.35 12.48 11.49
CA LYS A 356 2.44 13.36 12.66
C LYS A 356 3.80 13.23 13.33
N LEU A 357 4.48 14.36 13.51
CA LEU A 357 5.78 14.46 14.18
C LEU A 357 5.60 14.77 15.67
N TYR A 358 6.13 13.90 16.52
CA TYR A 358 6.20 14.05 17.97
C TYR A 358 7.66 14.25 18.38
N LYS A 359 7.92 15.32 19.13
CA LYS A 359 9.22 15.70 19.70
C LYS A 359 9.00 16.29 21.10
N GLY A 360 10.07 16.52 21.86
CA GLY A 360 10.00 17.26 23.12
C GLY A 360 9.47 18.70 22.91
N LEU A 361 8.80 19.24 23.92
CA LEU A 361 8.24 20.60 23.86
C LEU A 361 9.34 21.65 23.58
N SER A 362 10.48 21.53 24.26
CA SER A 362 11.65 22.41 24.13
C SER A 362 12.60 22.06 22.98
N ASP A 363 12.34 20.98 22.22
CA ASP A 363 13.20 20.59 21.10
C ASP A 363 13.14 21.58 19.94
N ALA A 364 14.22 21.70 19.17
CA ALA A 364 14.26 22.54 17.98
C ALA A 364 13.26 22.08 16.90
N LEU A 365 12.96 22.95 15.94
CA LEU A 365 12.10 22.59 14.81
C LEU A 365 12.85 21.70 13.81
N ILE A 366 12.29 20.54 13.50
CA ILE A 366 12.85 19.56 12.55
C ILE A 366 12.24 19.78 11.16
N CYS A 367 10.91 19.70 11.06
CA CYS A 367 10.08 19.94 9.87
C CYS A 367 8.60 19.95 10.27
N THR A 368 7.68 20.07 9.31
CA THR A 368 6.22 20.02 9.53
C THR A 368 5.62 18.68 9.09
N ASP A 369 4.50 18.30 9.70
CA ASP A 369 3.70 17.12 9.32
C ASP A 369 3.42 17.06 7.81
N ASP A 370 2.99 18.18 7.23
CA ASP A 370 2.76 18.37 5.79
C ASP A 370 3.98 18.05 4.92
N PHE A 371 5.19 18.44 5.37
CA PHE A 371 6.42 18.14 4.65
C PHE A 371 6.67 16.63 4.64
N ILE A 372 6.51 15.97 5.79
CA ILE A 372 6.69 14.52 5.92
C ILE A 372 5.68 13.79 5.03
N ALA A 373 4.40 14.14 5.11
CA ALA A 373 3.34 13.54 4.30
C ALA A 373 3.62 13.67 2.80
N LYS A 374 4.00 14.87 2.32
CA LYS A 374 4.37 15.11 0.92
C LYS A 374 5.58 14.29 0.46
N VAL A 375 6.58 14.07 1.33
CA VAL A 375 7.73 13.23 1.02
C VAL A 375 7.33 11.75 0.97
N VAL A 376 6.62 11.25 1.99
CA VAL A 376 6.16 9.85 2.06
C VAL A 376 5.31 9.50 0.84
N GLN A 377 4.30 10.29 0.52
CA GLN A 377 3.40 10.04 -0.62
C GLN A 377 4.14 10.04 -1.97
N ARG A 378 5.24 10.79 -2.09
CA ARG A 378 6.04 10.87 -3.32
C ARG A 378 7.05 9.71 -3.48
N CYS A 379 7.52 9.10 -2.39
CA CYS A 379 8.55 8.06 -2.44
C CYS A 379 8.08 6.66 -2.01
N MET A 380 7.01 6.57 -1.22
CA MET A 380 6.56 5.38 -0.48
C MET A 380 7.72 4.61 0.18
N SER A 381 8.66 5.35 0.78
CA SER A 381 9.88 4.80 1.35
C SER A 381 10.23 5.47 2.68
N ILE A 382 10.28 4.67 3.76
CA ILE A 382 10.71 5.13 5.08
C ILE A 382 12.16 5.64 5.01
N PRO A 383 13.16 4.93 4.42
CA PRO A 383 14.52 5.44 4.34
C PRO A 383 14.70 6.77 3.60
N VAL A 384 14.00 6.96 2.48
CA VAL A 384 14.04 8.23 1.74
C VAL A 384 13.40 9.36 2.56
N THR A 385 12.31 9.06 3.28
CA THR A 385 11.62 9.99 4.17
C THR A 385 12.52 10.43 5.33
N MET A 386 13.12 9.49 6.07
CA MET A 386 13.96 9.81 7.22
C MET A 386 15.18 10.65 6.81
N ARG A 387 15.77 10.38 5.65
CA ARG A 387 16.84 11.21 5.08
C ARG A 387 16.38 12.62 4.73
N ALA A 388 15.16 12.79 4.20
CA ALA A 388 14.60 14.10 3.90
C ALA A 388 14.29 14.90 5.17
N ILE A 389 13.75 14.26 6.21
CA ILE A 389 13.53 14.85 7.54
C ILE A 389 14.86 15.37 8.11
N ARG A 390 15.90 14.52 8.16
CA ARG A 390 17.20 14.91 8.71
C ARG A 390 17.83 16.07 7.93
N ARG A 391 17.81 16.02 6.59
CA ARG A 391 18.28 17.14 5.75
C ARG A 391 17.50 18.43 5.98
N LYS A 392 16.18 18.36 6.17
CA LYS A 392 15.36 19.55 6.43
C LYS A 392 15.70 20.18 7.79
N ALA A 393 15.93 19.36 8.81
CA ALA A 393 16.41 19.82 10.11
C ALA A 393 17.81 20.45 10.03
N GLU A 394 18.75 19.83 9.30
CA GLU A 394 20.10 20.37 9.05
C GLU A 394 20.03 21.75 8.38
N THR A 395 19.16 21.95 7.39
CA THR A 395 18.95 23.26 6.74
C THR A 395 18.37 24.29 7.70
N ILE A 396 17.33 23.96 8.46
CA ILE A 396 16.72 24.91 9.42
C ILE A 396 17.73 25.38 10.47
N GLN A 397 18.60 24.48 10.95
CA GLN A 397 19.68 24.85 11.87
C GLN A 397 20.74 25.76 11.23
N ALA A 398 21.11 25.53 9.97
CA ALA A 398 22.06 26.39 9.27
C ALA A 398 21.49 27.80 9.04
N ASP A 399 20.19 27.90 8.76
CA ASP A 399 19.50 29.17 8.52
C ASP A 399 19.23 29.95 9.82
N THR A 400 19.07 29.28 10.97
CA THR A 400 18.67 29.92 12.24
C THR A 400 19.66 31.00 12.72
N PRO A 401 20.98 30.76 12.80
CA PRO A 401 21.97 31.79 13.14
C PRO A 401 22.03 32.93 12.11
N ALA A 402 21.82 32.63 10.82
CA ALA A 402 21.81 33.65 9.78
C ALA A 402 20.60 34.59 9.94
N LEU A 403 19.42 34.03 10.26
CA LEU A 403 18.21 34.81 10.53
C LEU A 403 18.33 35.67 11.80
N SER A 404 18.98 35.18 12.87
CA SER A 404 19.23 36.00 14.06
C SER A 404 20.21 37.14 13.79
N LEU A 405 21.31 36.91 13.06
CA LEU A 405 22.22 37.99 12.65
C LEU A 405 21.54 39.01 11.74
N ILE A 406 20.65 38.58 10.84
CA ILE A 406 19.86 39.49 9.99
C ILE A 406 18.89 40.31 10.84
N ALA A 407 18.20 39.70 11.80
CA ALA A 407 17.30 40.41 12.71
C ALA A 407 18.04 41.45 13.57
N GLU A 408 19.18 41.08 14.17
CA GLU A 408 20.05 42.00 14.90
C GLU A 408 20.52 43.16 14.01
N THR A 409 20.98 42.86 12.79
CA THR A 409 21.44 43.89 11.83
C THR A 409 20.30 44.83 11.43
N VAL A 410 19.09 44.31 11.21
CA VAL A 410 17.90 45.13 10.89
C VAL A 410 17.48 45.99 12.08
N GLU A 411 17.48 45.46 13.30
CA GLU A 411 17.25 46.25 14.51
C GLU A 411 18.27 47.36 14.68
N ASP A 412 19.56 47.08 14.45
CA ASP A 412 20.63 48.06 14.55
C ASP A 412 20.52 49.15 13.48
N MET A 413 20.11 48.78 12.26
CA MET A 413 19.80 49.73 11.19
C MET A 413 18.57 50.58 11.52
N VAL A 414 17.52 50.03 12.13
CA VAL A 414 16.35 50.80 12.59
C VAL A 414 16.75 51.77 13.72
N LYS A 415 17.52 51.31 14.71
CA LYS A 415 18.05 52.13 15.81
C LYS A 415 18.93 53.28 15.31
N LYS A 416 19.75 53.06 14.26
CA LYS A 416 20.63 54.08 13.65
C LYS A 416 19.92 55.08 12.72
N ASN A 417 18.72 54.78 12.23
CA ASN A 417 17.94 55.66 11.33
C ASN A 417 16.81 56.44 12.02
N LEU A 418 16.64 56.30 13.34
CA LEU A 418 15.74 57.13 14.13
C LEU A 418 16.36 58.54 14.34
N PRO A 419 15.64 59.64 14.06
CA PRO A 419 16.15 60.98 14.35
C PRO A 419 16.26 61.20 15.88
N PRO A 420 17.19 62.05 16.35
CA PRO A 420 17.42 62.26 17.77
C PRO A 420 16.17 62.86 18.45
N ALA A 421 15.66 62.17 19.46
CA ALA A 421 14.51 62.63 20.23
C ALA A 421 14.86 63.89 21.04
N SER A 422 14.08 64.96 20.84
CA SER A 422 14.07 66.12 21.73
C SER A 422 13.33 65.80 23.05
N SER A 423 13.68 66.59 24.07
CA SER A 423 13.60 66.27 25.51
C SER A 423 12.16 66.26 26.13
N PRO A 424 11.99 65.87 27.42
CA PRO A 424 10.79 65.16 27.88
C PRO A 424 9.70 66.04 28.53
N GLY A 425 8.46 65.50 28.58
CA GLY A 425 7.32 66.10 29.27
C GLY A 425 6.24 65.09 29.72
N GLU A 426 6.24 64.78 31.02
CA GLU A 426 5.11 64.42 31.90
C GLU A 426 4.12 63.26 31.60
N ARG A 427 4.30 62.19 32.41
CA ARG A 427 3.29 61.41 33.19
C ARG A 427 1.85 61.21 32.67
N GLY A 428 1.50 59.92 32.50
CA GLY A 428 0.11 59.43 32.43
C GLY A 428 0.00 57.91 32.66
N VAL A 429 -0.22 57.53 33.92
CA VAL A 429 -0.69 56.25 34.53
C VAL A 429 -1.77 55.57 33.64
N TYR A 430 -1.89 54.24 33.44
CA TYR A 430 -2.04 53.12 34.39
C TYR A 430 -1.65 51.73 33.80
N HIS A 431 -0.98 50.88 34.60
CA HIS A 431 -1.39 49.51 35.02
C HIS A 431 -2.19 48.67 33.99
N TRP A 432 -1.78 47.47 33.54
CA TRP A 432 -1.26 46.29 34.27
C TRP A 432 -0.42 45.38 33.31
N LEU A 433 0.22 44.24 33.67
CA LEU A 433 0.37 43.46 34.91
C LEU A 433 1.74 42.72 34.89
N GLU A 434 2.22 42.33 36.06
CA GLU A 434 3.24 41.29 36.38
C GLU A 434 2.60 39.86 36.33
N SER A 435 3.26 38.68 36.36
CA SER A 435 4.67 38.26 36.35
C SER A 435 4.80 36.76 36.01
N ASP A 436 6.01 36.33 35.65
CA ASP A 436 6.57 34.96 35.72
C ASP A 436 6.60 34.39 37.18
N PRO A 437 7.16 33.19 37.48
CA PRO A 437 7.06 31.85 36.84
C PRO A 437 6.84 30.71 37.89
N SER A 438 6.78 29.43 37.48
CA SER A 438 7.69 28.33 37.97
C SER A 438 7.16 26.87 37.94
N SER A 439 8.05 25.98 37.42
CA SER A 439 8.34 24.59 37.85
C SER A 439 7.38 23.38 37.65
N SER A 440 7.86 22.47 36.78
CA SER A 440 8.06 21.01 37.04
C SER A 440 6.93 19.97 36.87
N HIS A 441 7.36 18.73 36.57
CA HIS A 441 6.64 17.45 36.48
C HIS A 441 5.58 17.23 35.38
N ALA A 442 5.99 16.66 34.24
CA ALA A 442 5.14 15.81 33.38
C ALA A 442 5.96 14.92 32.42
N ALA A 443 6.41 13.74 32.87
CA ALA A 443 7.13 12.78 32.02
C ALA A 443 6.93 11.30 32.41
N THR A 444 5.68 10.85 32.65
CA THR A 444 5.40 9.41 32.90
C THR A 444 3.96 8.93 32.61
N CYS A 445 3.01 9.80 32.22
CA CYS A 445 1.58 9.44 32.18
C CYS A 445 0.93 9.71 30.80
N LEU A 446 1.18 8.86 29.81
CA LEU A 446 0.40 8.82 28.56
C LEU A 446 0.00 7.39 28.10
N PHE A 447 0.34 6.36 28.88
CA PHE A 447 -0.13 4.98 28.70
C PHE A 447 -0.37 4.34 30.07
N ASP A 448 -1.58 4.44 30.61
CA ASP A 448 -2.42 3.27 30.90
C ASP A 448 -3.88 3.67 31.23
N GLY A 449 -4.80 2.72 31.13
CA GLY A 449 -6.22 2.96 30.91
C GLY A 449 -7.10 3.34 32.09
N ARG A 450 -8.39 3.53 31.75
CA ARG A 450 -9.55 3.23 32.60
C ARG A 450 -10.70 2.74 31.73
N GLN A 451 -11.09 1.48 31.89
CA GLN A 451 -12.41 0.99 31.54
C GLN A 451 -13.39 1.22 32.71
N HIS A 452 -14.67 1.40 32.36
CA HIS A 452 -15.91 1.15 33.12
C HIS A 452 -15.91 1.09 34.66
N GLN A 453 -16.86 1.82 35.27
CA GLN A 453 -17.99 1.19 36.00
C GLN A 453 -19.18 2.18 36.15
N GLU A 454 -20.41 1.66 36.20
CA GLU A 454 -21.66 2.36 36.55
C GLU A 454 -21.83 2.50 38.09
N SER A 455 -22.79 3.34 38.55
CA SER A 455 -23.73 3.20 39.72
C SER A 455 -24.27 4.61 40.17
N PRO A 456 -25.23 4.77 41.10
CA PRO A 456 -26.69 4.66 40.84
C PRO A 456 -27.58 5.79 41.45
N ASP A 457 -28.90 5.69 41.23
CA ASP A 457 -30.07 6.18 42.02
C ASP A 457 -30.30 7.67 42.38
N ALA A 458 -31.51 8.18 42.05
CA ALA A 458 -32.60 8.54 43.01
C ALA A 458 -33.57 9.68 42.56
N HIS A 459 -34.84 9.48 42.93
CA HIS A 459 -36.05 10.34 43.01
C HIS A 459 -35.82 11.78 43.59
N GLU A 460 -36.71 12.81 43.58
CA GLU A 460 -38.14 13.09 43.26
C GLU A 460 -38.33 14.65 43.31
N PRO A 461 -39.53 15.29 43.40
CA PRO A 461 -40.90 15.04 42.89
C PRO A 461 -41.31 16.20 41.91
N SER A 462 -42.55 16.43 41.44
CA SER A 462 -43.91 15.95 41.76
C SER A 462 -44.78 15.91 40.49
#